data_AF-A0A936K5H3-F1
#
_entry.id   AF-A0A936K5H3-F1
#
_cell.length_a   1.000
_cell.length_b   1.000
_cell.length_c   1.000
_cell.angle_alpha   90.00
_cell.angle_beta   90.00
_cell.angle_gamma   90.00
#
_symmetry.space_group_name_H-M   'P 1'
#
loop_
_entity.id
_entity.type
_entity.pdbx_description
1 polymer ?
#
loop_
_entity_poly.entity_id
_entity_poly.type
_entity_poly.pdbx_seq_one_letter_code
_entity_poly.pdbx_strand_id
1 'polypeptide(L)'
;MKPLLLAFALAILGSVIYHTGQKLVPPSVHPLVLLMGAYAVAIALAALALPWAQPAGAWREALAGLATGPSLRAALVLGVGVLLIEVGFLLAYRWGGSLQWSAVAVNGAAALLLVPIAVGVFRESFSPVKGLGMALVLGGLALLARR
;
A
#
# COMPACT_ATOMS: atom_id res chain seq x y z
N MET A 1 16.50 -10.14 -10.22
CA MET A 1 16.06 -8.78 -10.63
C MET A 1 14.76 -8.80 -11.44
N LYS A 2 14.64 -9.58 -12.53
CA LYS A 2 13.41 -9.65 -13.35
C LYS A 2 12.10 -9.91 -12.57
N PRO A 3 11.99 -10.89 -11.63
CA PRO A 3 10.75 -11.10 -10.88
C PRO A 3 10.39 -9.93 -9.95
N LEU A 4 11.39 -9.25 -9.38
CA LEU A 4 11.17 -8.09 -8.53
C LEU A 4 10.61 -6.91 -9.34
N LEU A 5 11.13 -6.68 -10.55
CA LEU A 5 10.61 -5.64 -11.44
C LEU A 5 9.16 -5.90 -11.87
N LEU A 6 8.78 -7.16 -12.08
CA LEU A 6 7.40 -7.54 -12.35
C LEU A 6 6.49 -7.24 -11.15
N ALA A 7 6.93 -7.57 -9.94
CA ALA A 7 6.19 -7.23 -8.72
C ALA A 7 6.01 -5.71 -8.56
N PHE A 8 7.06 -4.93 -8.86
CA PHE A 8 6.96 -3.46 -8.88
C PHE A 8 5.99 -2.95 -9.94
N ALA A 9 6.03 -3.48 -11.16
CA ALA A 9 5.10 -3.09 -12.22
C ALA A 9 3.64 -3.36 -11.82
N LEU A 10 3.36 -4.51 -11.19
CA LEU A 10 2.02 -4.85 -10.69
C LEU A 10 1.58 -3.88 -9.59
N ALA A 11 2.46 -3.57 -8.63
CA ALA A 11 2.17 -2.61 -7.57
C ALA A 11 1.91 -1.20 -8.10
N ILE A 12 2.70 -0.76 -9.10
CA ILE A 12 2.51 0.54 -9.77
C ILE A 12 1.16 0.57 -10.49
N LEU A 13 0.81 -0.46 -11.25
CA LEU A 13 -0.49 -0.55 -11.92
C LEU A 13 -1.65 -0.50 -10.92
N GLY A 14 -1.54 -1.27 -9.83
CA GLY A 14 -2.51 -1.24 -8.73
C GLY A 14 -2.64 0.15 -8.12
N SER A 15 -1.52 0.84 -7.87
CA SER A 15 -1.50 2.20 -7.34
C SER A 15 -2.16 3.22 -8.28
N VAL A 16 -1.98 3.09 -9.60
CA VAL A 16 -2.65 3.95 -10.59
C VAL A 16 -4.16 3.75 -10.56
N ILE A 17 -4.62 2.49 -10.58
CA ILE A 17 -6.05 2.15 -10.49
C ILE A 17 -6.63 2.67 -9.18
N TYR A 18 -5.91 2.44 -8.08
CA TYR A 18 -6.26 2.87 -6.73
C TYR A 18 -6.50 4.38 -6.62
N HIS A 19 -5.49 5.19 -6.96
CA HIS A 19 -5.57 6.64 -6.83
C HIS A 19 -6.62 7.23 -7.77
N THR A 20 -6.75 6.68 -8.98
CA THR A 20 -7.80 7.08 -9.93
C THR A 20 -9.19 6.78 -9.34
N GLY A 21 -9.41 5.56 -8.85
CA GLY A 21 -10.66 5.16 -8.21
C GLY A 21 -11.01 6.04 -7.02
N GLN A 22 -10.06 6.28 -6.11
CA GLN A 22 -10.24 7.15 -4.94
C GLN A 22 -10.59 8.59 -5.33
N LYS A 23 -9.98 9.13 -6.39
CA LYS A 23 -10.29 10.50 -6.86
C LYS A 23 -11.68 10.62 -7.46
N LEU A 24 -12.22 9.54 -8.02
CA LEU A 24 -13.56 9.49 -8.62
C LEU A 24 -14.69 9.31 -7.59
N VAL A 25 -14.37 9.03 -6.33
CA VAL A 25 -15.37 8.83 -5.26
C VAL A 25 -16.15 10.12 -5.01
N PRO A 26 -17.49 10.12 -5.13
CA PRO A 26 -18.29 11.29 -4.80
C PRO A 26 -18.18 11.68 -3.32
N PRO A 27 -18.18 12.98 -2.97
CA PRO A 27 -18.13 13.44 -1.58
C PRO A 27 -19.31 12.96 -0.72
N SER A 28 -20.46 12.68 -1.36
CA SER A 28 -21.70 12.24 -0.71
C SER A 28 -21.66 10.82 -0.17
N VAL A 29 -20.72 9.97 -0.63
CA VAL A 29 -20.61 8.58 -0.17
C VAL A 29 -19.88 8.53 1.18
N HIS A 30 -20.37 7.74 2.15
CA HIS A 30 -19.65 7.61 3.41
C HIS A 30 -18.33 6.82 3.21
N PRO A 31 -17.15 7.34 3.61
CA PRO A 31 -15.84 6.71 3.35
C PRO A 31 -15.76 5.26 3.79
N LEU A 32 -16.17 4.97 5.03
CA LEU A 32 -16.08 3.61 5.57
C LEU A 32 -16.99 2.62 4.83
N VAL A 33 -18.14 3.07 4.32
CA VAL A 33 -19.08 2.21 3.58
C VAL A 33 -18.50 1.87 2.21
N LEU A 34 -17.88 2.85 1.53
CA LEU A 34 -17.14 2.60 0.30
C LEU A 34 -16.03 1.57 0.52
N LEU A 35 -15.25 1.73 1.60
CA LEU A 35 -14.16 0.82 1.90
C LEU A 35 -14.65 -0.60 2.14
N MET A 36 -15.75 -0.79 2.89
CA MET A 36 -16.36 -2.12 3.04
C MET A 36 -16.65 -2.78 1.69
N GLY A 37 -17.21 -2.02 0.73
CA GLY A 37 -17.46 -2.52 -0.63
C GLY A 37 -16.16 -2.83 -1.39
N ALA A 38 -15.17 -1.94 -1.35
CA ALA A 38 -13.88 -2.14 -2.00
C ALA A 38 -13.15 -3.40 -1.48
N TYR A 39 -13.16 -3.61 -0.16
CA TYR A 39 -12.57 -4.79 0.46
C TYR A 39 -13.36 -6.06 0.16
N ALA A 40 -14.69 -6.01 0.06
CA ALA A 40 -15.47 -7.16 -0.37
C ALA A 40 -15.08 -7.60 -1.79
N VAL A 41 -14.86 -6.64 -2.71
CA VAL A 41 -14.35 -6.92 -4.05
C VAL A 41 -12.93 -7.49 -3.99
N ALA A 42 -12.03 -6.90 -3.19
CA ALA A 42 -10.66 -7.39 -3.03
C ALA A 42 -10.61 -8.82 -2.47
N ILE A 43 -11.44 -9.13 -1.48
CA ILE A 43 -11.59 -10.48 -0.92
C ILE A 43 -12.08 -11.45 -2.00
N ALA A 44 -13.11 -11.07 -2.77
CA ALA A 44 -13.62 -11.92 -3.85
C ALA A 44 -12.54 -12.20 -4.91
N LEU A 45 -11.80 -11.19 -5.36
CA LEU A 45 -10.72 -11.35 -6.32
C LEU A 45 -9.57 -12.21 -5.77
N ALA A 46 -9.20 -12.03 -4.51
CA ALA A 46 -8.18 -12.85 -3.86
C ALA A 46 -8.62 -14.31 -3.70
N ALA A 47 -9.86 -14.54 -3.30
CA ALA A 47 -10.45 -15.88 -3.18
C ALA A 47 -10.54 -16.58 -4.54
N LEU A 48 -10.90 -15.84 -5.60
CA LEU A 48 -10.87 -16.35 -6.96
C LEU A 48 -9.43 -16.69 -7.37
N ALA A 49 -8.45 -15.83 -7.13
CA ALA A 49 -7.06 -16.08 -7.53
C ALA A 49 -6.39 -17.26 -6.79
N LEU A 50 -6.83 -17.58 -5.57
CA LEU A 50 -6.19 -18.53 -4.65
C LEU A 50 -5.89 -19.92 -5.25
N PRO A 51 -6.80 -20.59 -5.99
CA PRO A 51 -6.54 -21.92 -6.55
C PRO A 51 -5.42 -21.96 -7.59
N TRP A 52 -5.13 -20.83 -8.25
CA TRP A 52 -4.04 -20.72 -9.25
C TRP A 52 -2.72 -20.24 -8.64
N ALA A 53 -2.75 -19.70 -7.42
CA ALA A 53 -1.58 -19.18 -6.74
C ALA A 53 -0.81 -20.24 -5.94
N GLN A 54 -1.33 -21.47 -5.85
CA GLN A 54 -0.79 -22.55 -5.02
C GLN A 54 -0.86 -23.91 -5.76
N PRO A 55 -0.05 -24.91 -5.36
CA PRO A 55 -0.22 -26.29 -5.83
C PRO A 55 -1.64 -26.80 -5.58
N ALA A 56 -2.14 -27.67 -6.47
CA ALA A 56 -3.50 -28.19 -6.40
C ALA A 56 -3.79 -28.83 -5.02
N GLY A 57 -4.85 -28.36 -4.35
CA GLY A 57 -5.28 -28.85 -3.03
C GLY A 57 -4.70 -28.10 -1.82
N ALA A 58 -3.65 -27.29 -1.98
CA ALA A 58 -2.98 -26.60 -0.87
C ALA A 58 -3.74 -25.37 -0.31
N TRP A 59 -4.80 -24.90 -0.97
CA TRP A 59 -5.55 -23.71 -0.55
C TRP A 59 -6.23 -23.86 0.82
N ARG A 60 -6.63 -25.09 1.21
CA ARG A 60 -7.23 -25.36 2.52
C ARG A 60 -6.23 -25.14 3.66
N GLU A 61 -5.00 -25.60 3.46
CA GLU A 61 -3.90 -25.40 4.39
C GLU A 61 -3.50 -23.93 4.47
N ALA A 62 -3.49 -23.21 3.34
CA ALA A 62 -3.26 -21.77 3.31
C ALA A 62 -4.31 -20.98 4.12
N LEU A 63 -5.60 -21.35 4.02
CA LEU A 63 -6.67 -20.76 4.82
C LEU A 63 -6.54 -21.08 6.31
N ALA A 64 -6.22 -22.34 6.66
CA ALA A 64 -5.97 -22.72 8.05
C ALA A 64 -4.76 -21.98 8.64
N GLY A 65 -3.75 -21.72 7.81
CA GLY A 65 -2.56 -20.95 8.16
C GLY A 65 -2.86 -19.51 8.59
N LEU A 66 -3.95 -18.91 8.11
CA LEU A 66 -4.37 -17.56 8.53
C LEU A 66 -4.79 -17.51 10.00
N ALA A 67 -5.43 -18.56 10.50
CA ALA A 67 -5.89 -18.64 11.90
C ALA A 67 -4.75 -18.87 12.90
N THR A 68 -3.51 -19.07 12.42
CA THR A 68 -2.34 -19.20 13.29
C THR A 68 -1.98 -17.87 13.94
N GLY A 69 -1.40 -17.92 15.14
CA GLY A 69 -1.02 -16.73 15.90
C GLY A 69 -0.17 -15.70 15.11
N PRO A 70 0.92 -16.11 14.41
CA PRO A 70 1.74 -15.18 13.64
C PRO A 70 1.00 -14.55 12.46
N SER A 71 0.28 -15.36 11.67
CA SER A 71 -0.46 -14.88 10.50
C SER A 71 -1.59 -13.94 10.89
N LEU A 72 -2.32 -14.27 11.95
CA LEU A 72 -3.40 -13.42 12.47
C LEU A 72 -2.87 -12.07 12.93
N ARG A 73 -1.74 -12.03 13.65
CA ARG A 73 -1.11 -10.77 14.07
C ARG A 73 -0.69 -9.92 12.88
N ALA A 74 -0.07 -10.54 11.87
CA ALA A 74 0.29 -9.84 10.64
C ALA A 74 -0.96 -9.28 9.94
N ALA A 75 -2.03 -10.08 9.82
CA ALA A 75 -3.29 -9.64 9.23
C ALA A 75 -3.93 -8.48 10.00
N LEU A 76 -3.87 -8.46 11.33
CA LEU A 76 -4.38 -7.37 12.15
C LEU A 76 -3.58 -6.07 11.95
N VAL A 77 -2.25 -6.16 11.98
CA VAL A 77 -1.37 -4.99 11.74
C VAL A 77 -1.57 -4.44 10.34
N LEU A 78 -1.61 -5.33 9.34
CA LEU A 78 -1.91 -4.95 7.96
C LEU A 78 -3.29 -4.30 7.85
N GLY A 79 -4.33 -4.90 8.44
CA GLY A 79 -5.70 -4.38 8.37
C GLY A 79 -5.83 -2.95 8.92
N VAL A 80 -5.20 -2.65 10.06
CA VAL A 80 -5.15 -1.29 10.60
C VAL A 80 -4.40 -0.35 9.64
N GLY A 81 -3.25 -0.78 9.13
CA GLY A 81 -2.45 0.00 8.19
C GLY A 81 -3.22 0.36 6.91
N VAL A 82 -3.84 -0.63 6.26
CA VAL A 82 -4.60 -0.38 5.02
C VAL A 82 -5.81 0.50 5.31
N LEU A 83 -6.54 0.32 6.42
CA LEU A 83 -7.66 1.22 6.78
C LEU A 83 -7.19 2.69 6.90
N LEU A 84 -6.07 2.95 7.56
CA LEU A 84 -5.52 4.31 7.71
C LEU A 84 -5.08 4.90 6.38
N ILE A 85 -4.41 4.11 5.53
CA ILE A 85 -3.99 4.52 4.18
C ILE A 85 -5.23 4.90 3.34
N GLU A 86 -6.24 4.04 3.36
CA GLU A 86 -7.46 4.20 2.58
C GLU A 86 -8.24 5.45 2.98
N VAL A 87 -8.50 5.62 4.27
CA VAL A 87 -9.19 6.82 4.79
C VAL A 87 -8.35 8.06 4.52
N GLY A 88 -7.03 7.97 4.72
CA GLY A 88 -6.10 9.09 4.51
C GLY A 88 -6.11 9.62 3.07
N PHE A 89 -6.00 8.74 2.07
CA PHE A 89 -6.05 9.15 0.66
C PHE A 89 -7.43 9.65 0.25
N LEU A 90 -8.50 9.03 0.74
CA LEU A 90 -9.86 9.47 0.47
C LEU A 90 -10.08 10.91 0.97
N LEU A 91 -9.65 11.20 2.21
CA LEU A 91 -9.70 12.54 2.78
C LEU A 91 -8.80 13.51 2.01
N ALA A 92 -7.58 13.11 1.66
CA ALA A 92 -6.67 13.94 0.87
C ALA A 92 -7.30 14.39 -0.45
N TYR A 93 -7.95 13.48 -1.19
CA TYR A 93 -8.58 13.83 -2.46
C TYR A 93 -9.86 14.65 -2.32
N ARG A 94 -10.61 14.47 -1.21
CA ARG A 94 -11.77 15.31 -0.87
C ARG A 94 -11.38 16.72 -0.47
N TRP A 95 -10.26 16.88 0.21
CA TRP A 95 -9.75 18.18 0.65
C TRP A 95 -8.88 18.87 -0.41
N GLY A 96 -9.04 18.50 -1.69
CA GLY A 96 -8.40 19.18 -2.82
C GLY A 96 -7.02 18.66 -3.21
N GLY A 97 -6.54 17.57 -2.61
CA GLY A 97 -5.31 16.88 -3.02
C GLY A 97 -5.35 16.46 -4.50
N SER A 98 -4.19 16.51 -5.18
CA SER A 98 -4.08 16.21 -6.60
C SER A 98 -3.43 14.83 -6.82
N LEU A 99 -3.78 14.17 -7.94
CA LEU A 99 -3.16 12.91 -8.34
C LEU A 99 -1.64 13.05 -8.54
N GLN A 100 -1.18 14.24 -8.92
CA GLN A 100 0.22 14.49 -9.30
C GLN A 100 1.17 14.49 -8.11
N TRP A 101 0.72 14.91 -6.92
CA TRP A 101 1.62 15.08 -5.77
C TRP A 101 1.19 14.29 -4.52
N SER A 102 -0.12 14.07 -4.28
CA SER A 102 -0.57 13.50 -3.00
C SER A 102 0.01 12.11 -2.73
N ALA A 103 0.06 11.25 -3.74
CA ALA A 103 0.66 9.92 -3.64
C ALA A 103 2.18 9.99 -3.39
N VAL A 104 2.86 10.90 -4.09
CA VAL A 104 4.31 11.08 -3.97
C VAL A 104 4.65 11.55 -2.56
N ALA A 105 3.94 12.56 -2.03
CA ALA A 105 4.20 13.11 -0.70
C ALA A 105 3.98 12.09 0.41
N VAL A 106 2.87 11.36 0.38
CA VAL A 106 2.57 10.32 1.38
C VAL A 106 3.61 9.20 1.33
N ASN A 107 3.88 8.65 0.15
CA ASN A 107 4.83 7.54 0.01
C ASN A 107 6.27 7.97 0.30
N GLY A 108 6.63 9.21 -0.04
CA GLY A 108 7.92 9.81 0.29
C GLY A 108 8.13 9.95 1.78
N ALA A 109 7.16 10.53 2.50
CA ALA A 109 7.19 10.64 3.95
C ALA A 109 7.22 9.25 4.62
N ALA A 110 6.40 8.31 4.14
CA ALA A 110 6.41 6.93 4.63
C ALA A 110 7.79 6.27 4.43
N ALA A 111 8.41 6.44 3.25
CA ALA A 111 9.74 5.89 2.98
C ALA A 111 10.80 6.41 3.96
N LEU A 112 10.74 7.68 4.38
CA LEU A 112 11.62 8.21 5.41
C LEU A 112 11.40 7.55 6.76
N LEU A 113 10.14 7.43 7.19
CA LEU A 113 9.77 6.85 8.48
C LEU A 113 10.05 5.35 8.55
N LEU A 114 10.01 4.67 7.40
CA LEU A 114 10.33 3.25 7.31
C LEU A 114 11.82 2.96 7.49
N VAL A 115 12.73 3.90 7.20
CA VAL A 115 14.18 3.66 7.38
C VAL A 115 14.59 3.37 8.83
N PRO A 116 14.27 4.20 9.83
CA PRO A 116 14.61 3.87 11.21
C PRO A 116 13.95 2.57 11.68
N ILE A 117 12.76 2.24 11.17
CA ILE A 117 12.08 0.97 11.45
C ILE A 117 12.83 -0.20 10.80
N ALA A 118 13.22 -0.09 9.54
CA ALA A 118 13.98 -1.10 8.80
C ALA A 118 15.33 -1.39 9.47
N VAL A 119 16.06 -0.34 9.89
CA VAL A 119 17.35 -0.49 10.58
C VAL A 119 17.17 -0.99 12.02
N GLY A 120 16.24 -0.42 12.78
CA GLY A 120 16.08 -0.70 14.21
C GLY A 120 15.36 -2.02 14.52
N VAL A 121 14.29 -2.31 13.78
CA VAL A 121 13.43 -3.49 14.02
C VAL A 121 13.85 -4.66 13.13
N PHE A 122 14.01 -4.40 11.82
CA PHE A 122 14.32 -5.46 10.85
C PHE A 122 15.82 -5.69 10.67
N ARG A 123 16.67 -4.85 11.28
CA ARG A 123 18.14 -4.92 11.21
C ARG A 123 18.68 -4.94 9.79
N GLU A 124 18.01 -4.24 8.87
CA GLU A 124 18.45 -4.10 7.50
C GLU A 124 19.68 -3.19 7.41
N SER A 125 20.59 -3.48 6.47
CA SER A 125 21.76 -2.64 6.23
C SER A 125 21.38 -1.34 5.52
N PHE A 126 21.84 -0.23 6.08
CA PHE A 126 21.67 1.09 5.49
C PHE A 126 22.97 1.55 4.81
N SER A 127 22.91 1.75 3.50
CA SER A 127 24.04 2.26 2.73
C SER A 127 23.96 3.78 2.61
N PRO A 128 25.09 4.51 2.73
CA PRO A 128 25.14 5.94 2.45
C PRO A 128 24.59 6.33 1.07
N VAL A 129 24.73 5.44 0.07
CA VAL A 129 24.19 5.65 -1.28
C VAL A 129 22.66 5.64 -1.28
N LYS A 130 22.03 4.74 -0.50
CA LYS A 130 20.57 4.75 -0.31
C LYS A 130 20.12 6.05 0.39
N GLY A 131 20.90 6.53 1.36
CA GLY A 131 20.66 7.81 2.02
C GLY A 131 20.70 9.00 1.05
N LEU A 132 21.69 9.05 0.16
CA LEU A 132 21.75 10.07 -0.89
C LEU A 132 20.55 9.98 -1.84
N GLY A 133 20.18 8.76 -2.26
CA GLY A 133 18.99 8.54 -3.10
C GLY A 133 17.70 9.05 -2.43
N MET A 134 17.53 8.80 -1.13
CA MET A 134 16.41 9.35 -0.37
C MET A 134 16.44 10.88 -0.30
N ALA A 135 17.61 11.48 -0.07
CA ALA A 135 17.74 12.94 -0.06
C ALA A 135 17.33 13.56 -1.41
N LEU A 136 17.65 12.91 -2.52
CA LEU A 136 17.22 13.34 -3.86
C LEU A 136 15.70 13.19 -4.05
N VAL A 137 15.10 12.09 -3.59
CA VAL A 137 13.63 11.91 -3.61
C VAL A 137 12.94 13.00 -2.80
N LEU A 138 13.48 13.36 -1.63
CA LEU A 138 12.98 14.45 -0.80
C LEU A 138 13.15 15.83 -1.45
N GLY A 139 14.28 16.06 -2.12
CA GLY A 139 14.48 17.28 -2.90
C GLY A 139 13.42 17.43 -3.99
N GLY A 140 13.17 16.35 -4.75
CA GLY A 140 12.11 16.32 -5.77
C GLY A 140 10.72 16.55 -5.17
N LEU A 141 10.43 15.94 -4.03
CA LEU A 141 9.19 16.15 -3.28
C LEU A 141 9.01 17.61 -2.82
N ALA A 142 10.05 18.23 -2.29
CA ALA A 142 10.01 19.61 -1.85
C ALA A 142 9.75 20.57 -3.03
N LEU A 143 10.27 20.26 -4.21
CA LEU A 143 9.97 21.00 -5.44
C LEU A 143 8.52 20.81 -5.88
N LEU A 144 8.00 19.58 -5.87
CA LEU A 144 6.60 19.29 -6.19
C LEU A 144 5.60 19.93 -5.21
N ALA A 145 6.01 20.11 -3.96
CA ALA A 145 5.21 20.76 -2.93
C ALA A 145 5.23 22.30 -3.05
N ARG A 146 6.21 22.89 -3.76
CA ARG A 146 6.23 24.31 -4.07
C ARG A 146 5.28 24.59 -5.24
N ARG A 147 4.41 25.58 -5.05
CA ARG A 147 3.47 26.04 -6.08
C ARG A 147 4.18 26.65 -7.28
#